data_AF-G5QM19-F1
#
_entry.id   AF-G5QM19-F1
#
_cell.length_a   1.000
_cell.length_b   1.000
_cell.length_c   1.000
_cell.angle_alpha   90.00
_cell.angle_beta   90.00
_cell.angle_gamma   90.00
#
_symmetry.space_group_name_H-M   'P 1'
#
loop_
_entity.id
_entity.type
_entity.pdbx_description
1 polymer ?
#
loop_
_entity_poly.entity_id
_entity_poly.type
_entity_poly.pdbx_seq_one_letter_code
_entity_poly.pdbx_strand_id
1 'polypeptide(L)'
;DLLNHAWPGIMQEKDGLLKHIIFEQDELNLGVPETAPENPLPSSPDPQYEGSLEVRVANYERHLIETALDTHQGNIAAAARSLNVSRTTLQYKVQKYAIRFGVVRN
;
A
#
# COMPACT_ATOMS: atom_id res chain seq x y z
N ASP A 1 -4.20 -39.39 8.17
CA ASP A 1 -5.32 -38.94 7.33
C ASP A 1 -5.80 -37.60 7.88
N LEU A 2 -5.98 -36.59 7.01
CA LEU A 2 -6.06 -35.13 7.27
C LEU A 2 -4.69 -34.43 7.50
N LEU A 3 -3.97 -34.09 6.41
CA LEU A 3 -4.00 -32.76 5.74
C LEU A 3 -3.07 -31.74 6.45
N ASN A 4 -1.79 -31.65 6.10
CA ASN A 4 -1.30 -30.96 4.89
C ASN A 4 -1.60 -29.45 4.88
N HIS A 5 -1.13 -28.72 5.89
CA HIS A 5 -0.98 -27.27 5.84
C HIS A 5 0.41 -26.86 6.37
N ALA A 6 1.45 -27.34 5.67
CA ALA A 6 2.75 -26.68 5.70
C ALA A 6 2.60 -25.33 4.99
N TRP A 7 2.20 -24.31 5.74
CA TRP A 7 2.51 -22.94 5.37
C TRP A 7 3.80 -22.57 6.08
N PRO A 8 4.84 -22.08 5.36
CA PRO A 8 6.02 -21.49 6.00
C PRO A 8 5.63 -20.08 6.46
N GLY A 9 4.56 -20.00 7.25
CA GLY A 9 3.82 -18.78 7.53
C GLY A 9 4.27 -18.17 8.83
N ILE A 10 4.46 -16.85 8.81
CA ILE A 10 4.69 -16.05 10.03
C ILE A 10 3.53 -16.30 10.99
N MET A 11 3.83 -16.83 12.17
CA MET A 11 2.85 -17.08 13.21
C MET A 11 2.99 -16.02 14.32
N GLN A 12 1.86 -15.48 14.75
CA GLN A 12 1.77 -14.60 15.92
C GLN A 12 1.12 -15.36 17.08
N GLU A 13 1.78 -15.41 18.23
CA GLU A 13 1.32 -16.21 19.38
C GLU A 13 0.17 -15.57 20.17
N LYS A 14 -0.01 -14.24 20.07
CA LYS A 14 -1.05 -13.48 20.79
C LYS A 14 -1.50 -12.24 20.03
N ASP A 15 -2.77 -11.90 20.15
CA ASP A 15 -3.34 -10.68 19.55
C ASP A 15 -2.71 -9.42 20.18
N GLY A 16 -2.14 -8.54 19.36
CA GLY A 16 -1.49 -7.31 19.82
C GLY A 16 -0.43 -6.78 18.85
N LEU A 17 0.30 -5.75 19.28
CA LEU A 17 1.46 -5.22 18.53
C LEU A 17 2.47 -6.34 18.27
N LEU A 18 3.01 -6.39 17.06
CA LEU A 18 4.01 -7.38 16.65
C LEU A 18 5.29 -7.17 17.48
N LYS A 19 5.50 -8.07 18.46
CA LYS A 19 6.71 -8.10 19.29
C LYS A 19 7.71 -9.16 18.82
N HIS A 20 7.18 -10.29 18.34
CA HIS A 20 7.95 -11.44 17.88
C HIS A 20 7.38 -11.90 16.54
N ILE A 21 8.27 -12.23 15.61
CA ILE A 21 7.94 -12.90 14.35
C ILE A 21 8.61 -14.27 14.43
N ILE A 22 7.79 -15.33 14.37
CA ILE A 22 8.27 -16.70 14.46
C ILE A 22 8.28 -17.29 13.05
N PHE A 23 9.45 -17.72 12.62
CA PHE A 23 9.63 -18.59 11.47
C PHE A 23 9.78 -20.03 11.94
N GLU A 24 9.59 -20.98 11.03
CA GLU A 24 9.55 -22.42 11.32
C GLU A 24 10.77 -22.94 12.11
N GLN A 25 11.89 -22.19 12.14
CA GLN A 25 13.11 -22.54 12.88
C GLN A 25 13.88 -21.33 13.48
N ASP A 26 13.35 -20.11 13.42
CA ASP A 26 14.09 -18.90 13.84
C ASP A 26 13.15 -17.86 14.48
N GLU A 27 13.61 -17.23 15.57
CA GLU A 27 12.88 -16.17 16.26
C GLU A 27 13.62 -14.84 16.07
N LEU A 28 12.97 -13.88 15.41
CA LEU A 28 13.49 -12.52 15.31
C LEU A 28 12.81 -11.64 16.36
N ASN A 29 13.57 -11.27 17.40
CA ASN A 29 13.14 -10.25 18.36
C ASN A 29 13.31 -8.86 17.70
N LEU A 30 12.19 -8.16 17.50
CA LEU A 30 12.17 -6.87 16.82
C LEU A 30 12.66 -5.70 17.69
N GLY A 31 13.16 -5.96 18.91
CA GLY A 31 13.81 -4.95 19.75
C GLY A 31 12.95 -3.71 19.96
N VAL A 32 11.63 -3.90 20.15
CA VAL A 32 10.72 -2.79 20.40
C VAL A 32 10.94 -2.33 21.83
N PRO A 33 11.42 -1.09 22.08
CA PRO A 33 11.59 -0.61 23.45
C PRO A 33 10.24 -0.62 24.16
N GLU A 34 10.21 -1.20 25.36
CA GLU A 34 9.03 -1.31 26.22
C GLU A 34 8.46 0.06 26.65
N THR A 35 9.17 1.14 26.31
CA THR A 35 8.78 2.53 26.46
C THR A 35 8.55 3.17 25.09
N ALA A 36 7.63 2.64 24.29
CA ALA A 36 7.03 3.48 23.26
C ALA A 36 6.31 4.62 24.01
N PRO A 37 6.64 5.90 23.80
CA PRO A 37 5.82 6.97 24.34
C PRO A 37 4.39 6.72 23.88
N GLU A 38 3.45 6.95 24.79
CA GLU A 38 2.02 6.96 24.54
C GLU A 38 1.75 8.03 23.48
N ASN A 39 1.99 7.68 22.21
CA ASN A 39 1.73 8.53 21.08
C ASN A 39 0.21 8.69 21.11
N PRO A 40 -0.31 9.92 21.27
CA PRO A 40 -1.75 10.12 21.25
C PRO A 40 -2.23 9.53 19.93
N LEU A 41 -2.98 8.41 20.01
CA LEU A 41 -3.63 7.85 18.87
C LEU A 41 -4.41 9.00 18.23
N PRO A 42 -4.21 9.30 16.93
CA PRO A 42 -4.99 10.35 16.28
C PRO A 42 -6.47 10.02 16.53
N SER A 43 -7.08 10.87 17.36
CA SER A 43 -8.41 10.65 17.93
C SER A 43 -9.44 11.06 16.90
N SER A 44 -9.44 10.35 15.78
CA SER A 44 -10.44 10.32 14.71
C SER A 44 -9.82 9.47 13.60
N PRO A 45 -10.49 8.40 13.11
CA PRO A 45 -10.10 7.85 11.83
C PRO A 45 -10.14 9.00 10.82
N ASP A 46 -9.00 9.31 10.19
CA ASP A 46 -8.98 10.28 9.11
C ASP A 46 -10.02 9.79 8.08
N PRO A 47 -11.00 10.62 7.68
CA PRO A 47 -12.06 10.20 6.77
C PRO A 47 -11.53 9.70 5.42
N GLN A 48 -10.25 9.94 5.10
CA GLN A 48 -9.57 9.34 3.96
C GLN A 48 -9.36 7.82 4.06
N TYR A 49 -9.55 7.22 5.24
CA TYR A 49 -9.37 5.78 5.49
C TYR A 49 -10.67 5.00 5.68
N GLU A 50 -11.83 5.58 5.38
CA GLU A 50 -13.09 4.84 5.38
C GLU A 50 -13.23 3.93 4.15
N GLY A 51 -13.82 2.74 4.34
CA GLY A 51 -14.08 1.75 3.28
C GLY A 51 -13.24 0.47 3.36
N SER A 52 -13.51 -0.47 2.44
CA SER A 52 -12.78 -1.74 2.37
C SER A 52 -11.33 -1.52 1.96
N LEU A 53 -10.45 -2.48 2.28
CA LEU A 53 -9.05 -2.47 1.86
C LEU A 53 -8.91 -2.22 0.34
N GLU A 54 -9.76 -2.85 -0.45
CA GLU A 54 -9.78 -2.72 -1.90
C GLU A 54 -10.01 -1.26 -2.34
N VAL A 55 -10.96 -0.56 -1.70
CA VAL A 55 -11.25 0.85 -1.98
C VAL A 55 -10.06 1.73 -1.61
N ARG A 56 -9.45 1.49 -0.44
CA ARG A 56 -8.30 2.27 0.03
C ARG A 56 -7.08 2.12 -0.88
N VAL A 57 -6.77 0.88 -1.29
CA VAL A 57 -5.68 0.61 -2.24
C VAL A 57 -5.96 1.26 -3.59
N ALA A 58 -7.20 1.22 -4.07
CA ALA A 58 -7.58 1.86 -5.33
C ALA A 58 -7.43 3.40 -5.26
N ASN A 59 -7.84 4.02 -4.17
CA ASN A 59 -7.69 5.48 -3.97
C ASN A 59 -6.23 5.89 -3.89
N TYR A 60 -5.40 5.14 -3.15
CA TYR A 60 -3.98 5.40 -3.07
C TYR A 60 -3.29 5.24 -4.44
N GLU A 61 -3.60 4.16 -5.16
CA GLU A 61 -3.08 3.93 -6.50
C GLU A 61 -3.50 5.04 -7.47
N ARG A 62 -4.76 5.46 -7.43
CA ARG A 62 -5.26 6.58 -8.22
C ARG A 62 -4.46 7.86 -7.97
N HIS A 63 -4.23 8.20 -6.70
CA HIS A 63 -3.51 9.40 -6.32
C HIS A 63 -2.05 9.41 -6.81
N LEU A 64 -1.37 8.26 -6.75
CA LEU A 64 -0.02 8.11 -7.30
C LEU A 64 0.00 8.32 -8.83
N ILE A 65 -0.99 7.77 -9.54
CA ILE A 65 -1.10 7.93 -10.99
C ILE A 65 -1.39 9.38 -11.37
N GLU A 66 -2.32 10.04 -10.67
CA GLU A 66 -2.64 11.46 -10.87
C GLU A 66 -1.40 12.35 -10.67
N THR A 67 -0.67 12.16 -9.57
CA THR A 67 0.55 12.92 -9.27
C THR A 67 1.64 12.70 -10.32
N ALA A 68 1.85 11.46 -10.76
CA ALA A 68 2.84 11.15 -11.79
C ALA A 68 2.46 11.76 -13.14
N LEU A 69 1.17 11.74 -13.50
CA LEU A 69 0.69 12.36 -14.73
C LEU A 69 0.83 13.88 -14.68
N ASP A 70 0.52 14.51 -13.55
CA ASP A 70 0.68 15.95 -13.37
C ASP A 70 2.16 16.38 -13.51
N THR A 71 3.04 15.70 -12.78
CA THR A 71 4.51 15.92 -12.82
C THR A 71 5.07 15.81 -14.23
N HIS A 72 4.56 14.88 -15.03
CA HIS A 72 5.00 14.64 -16.40
C HIS A 72 4.11 15.29 -17.46
N GLN A 73 3.27 16.27 -17.10
CA GLN A 73 2.43 17.05 -18.01
C GLN A 73 1.55 16.17 -18.93
N GLY A 74 1.01 15.08 -18.39
CA GLY A 74 0.18 14.12 -19.11
C GLY A 74 0.94 13.14 -19.99
N ASN A 75 2.28 13.11 -19.95
CA ASN A 75 3.06 12.11 -20.67
C ASN A 75 2.97 10.73 -19.99
N ILE A 76 2.02 9.91 -20.44
CA ILE A 76 1.77 8.55 -19.94
C ILE A 76 3.04 7.70 -19.94
N ALA A 77 3.90 7.82 -20.96
CA ALA A 77 5.11 7.01 -21.04
C ALA A 77 6.15 7.42 -19.98
N ALA A 78 6.29 8.71 -19.71
CA ALA A 78 7.18 9.21 -18.66
C ALA A 78 6.65 8.88 -17.26
N ALA A 79 5.34 9.09 -17.03
CA ALA A 79 4.68 8.71 -15.77
C ALA A 79 4.79 7.21 -15.49
N ALA A 80 4.62 6.37 -16.50
CA ALA A 80 4.74 4.91 -16.35
C ALA A 80 6.16 4.49 -15.95
N ARG A 81 7.18 5.12 -16.55
CA ARG A 81 8.59 4.90 -16.16
C ARG A 81 8.86 5.34 -14.73
N SER A 82 8.34 6.50 -14.31
CA SER A 82 8.51 6.99 -12.94
C SER A 82 7.87 6.07 -11.90
N LEU A 83 6.72 5.47 -12.22
CA LEU A 83 6.02 4.52 -11.36
C LEU A 83 6.52 3.07 -11.53
N ASN A 84 7.52 2.85 -12.38
CA ASN A 84 8.09 1.54 -12.70
C ASN A 84 7.04 0.50 -13.17
N VAL A 85 6.08 0.95 -13.97
CA VAL A 85 5.02 0.11 -14.57
C VAL A 85 5.06 0.20 -16.09
N SER A 86 4.47 -0.79 -16.77
CA SER A 86 4.35 -0.72 -18.22
C SER A 86 3.40 0.41 -18.65
N ARG A 87 3.66 1.02 -19.81
CA ARG A 87 2.75 2.03 -20.41
C ARG A 87 1.32 1.50 -20.56
N THR A 88 1.17 0.25 -20.98
CA THR A 88 -0.14 -0.39 -21.18
C THR A 88 -0.87 -0.57 -19.85
N THR A 89 -0.15 -0.97 -18.79
CA THR A 89 -0.71 -1.08 -17.43
C THR A 89 -1.17 0.28 -16.92
N LEU A 90 -0.34 1.32 -17.08
CA LEU A 90 -0.72 2.66 -16.65
C LEU A 90 -1.94 3.17 -17.43
N GLN A 91 -1.95 2.98 -18.75
CA GLN A 91 -3.08 3.38 -19.61
C GLN A 91 -4.38 2.67 -19.20
N TYR A 92 -4.32 1.38 -18.91
CA TYR A 92 -5.48 0.63 -18.39
C TYR A 92 -5.95 1.19 -17.04
N LYS A 93 -5.04 1.46 -16.11
CA LYS A 93 -5.39 2.01 -14.79
C LYS A 93 -6.00 3.41 -14.88
N VAL A 94 -5.47 4.25 -15.77
CA VAL A 94 -6.02 5.57 -16.06
C VAL A 94 -7.46 5.49 -16.56
N GLN A 95 -7.75 4.56 -17.48
CA GLN A 95 -9.12 4.31 -17.94
C GLN A 95 -10.01 3.74 -16.83
N LYS A 96 -9.50 2.75 -16.09
CA LYS A 96 -10.20 2.10 -14.96
C LYS A 96 -10.64 3.10 -13.90
N TYR A 97 -9.77 4.05 -13.55
CA TYR A 97 -10.04 5.08 -12.55
C TYR A 97 -10.66 6.35 -13.12
N ALA A 98 -10.95 6.38 -14.43
CA ALA A 98 -11.48 7.52 -15.15
C ALA A 98 -10.70 8.83 -14.88
N ILE A 99 -9.36 8.72 -14.79
CA ILE A 99 -8.48 9.85 -14.49
C ILE A 99 -8.47 10.78 -15.71
N ARG A 100 -8.90 12.03 -15.50
CA ARG A 100 -8.86 13.08 -16.51
C ARG A 100 -7.60 13.91 -16.28
N PHE A 101 -6.70 13.90 -17.24
CA PHE A 101 -5.51 14.74 -17.26
C PHE A 101 -5.51 15.51 -18.57
N GLY A 102 -5.48 16.84 -18.48
CA GLY A 102 -5.38 17.73 -19.63
C GLY A 102 -3.98 18.32 -19.67
N VAL A 103 -3.37 18.38 -20.86
CA VAL A 103 -2.18 19.20 -21.07
C VAL A 103 -2.61 20.64 -20.89
N VAL A 104 -2.26 21.27 -19.75
CA VAL A 104 -2.36 22.72 -19.61
C VAL A 104 -1.33 23.31 -20.57
N ARG A 105 -1.78 23.65 -21.78
CA ARG A 105 -1.01 24.45 -22.74
C ARG A 105 -1.00 25.87 -22.19
N ASN A 106 0.14 26.31 -21.67
CA ASN A 106 0.42 27.72 -21.39
C ASN A 106 0.96 28.40 -22.64
#